data_AF-A0A3M1M4M4-F1
#
_entry.id   AF-A0A3M1M4M4-F1
#
_cell.length_a   1.000
_cell.length_b   1.000
_cell.length_c   1.000
_cell.angle_alpha   90.00
_cell.angle_beta   90.00
_cell.angle_gamma   90.00
#
_symmetry.space_group_name_H-M   'P 1'
#
loop_
_entity.id
_entity.type
_entity.pdbx_description
1 polymer ?
#
loop_
_entity_poly.entity_id
_entity_poly.type
_entity_poly.pdbx_seq_one_letter_code
_entity_poly.pdbx_strand_id
1 'polypeptide(L)'
;FACDAVVMVASRLENDGVWRDLQARQAEWADAGIRSVRIIGDAEAPGPIAWAVYAGHRYARELDEPDRGDALPFRRELAALAPE
;
A
#
# COMPACT_ATOMS: atom_id res chain seq x y z
N PHE A 1 18.51 -28.98 -21.35
CA PHE A 1 19.08 -27.86 -22.12
C PHE A 1 20.40 -27.47 -21.46
N ALA A 2 21.47 -27.23 -22.23
CA ALA A 2 22.76 -26.78 -21.72
C ALA A 2 22.95 -25.29 -22.02
N CYS A 3 23.49 -24.53 -21.06
CA CYS A 3 23.78 -23.10 -21.21
C CYS A 3 24.96 -22.71 -20.29
N ASP A 4 25.70 -21.67 -20.67
CA ASP A 4 26.82 -21.14 -19.87
C ASP A 4 26.35 -20.32 -18.66
N ALA A 5 25.17 -19.70 -18.74
CA ALA A 5 24.56 -18.92 -17.65
C ALA A 5 23.03 -18.86 -17.76
N VAL A 6 22.38 -18.54 -16.65
CA VAL A 6 20.92 -18.32 -16.54
C VAL A 6 20.66 -16.95 -15.91
N VAL A 7 19.83 -16.14 -16.57
CA VAL A 7 19.32 -14.88 -16.02
C VAL A 7 17.91 -15.11 -15.49
N MET A 8 17.79 -15.17 -14.17
CA MET A 8 16.51 -15.37 -13.51
C MET A 8 15.77 -14.03 -13.41
N VAL A 9 14.73 -13.86 -14.24
CA VAL A 9 13.78 -12.75 -14.14
C VAL A 9 12.53 -13.27 -13.41
N ALA A 10 12.65 -13.41 -12.09
CA ALA A 10 11.59 -13.90 -11.21
C ALA A 10 10.70 -12.74 -10.71
N SER A 11 10.14 -12.87 -9.52
CA SER A 11 9.41 -11.79 -8.83
C SER A 11 10.36 -10.84 -8.10
N ARG A 12 9.79 -9.74 -7.59
CA ARG A 12 10.44 -8.82 -6.65
C ARG A 12 9.92 -9.09 -5.23
N LEU A 13 10.76 -8.79 -4.24
CA LEU A 13 10.37 -8.70 -2.83
C LEU A 13 10.27 -7.22 -2.44
N GLU A 14 9.44 -6.91 -1.46
CA GLU A 14 9.36 -5.60 -0.86
C GLU A 14 10.67 -5.19 -0.17
N ASN A 15 10.94 -3.88 -0.16
CA ASN A 15 11.98 -3.27 0.67
C ASN A 15 11.31 -2.36 1.70
N ASP A 16 11.01 -2.94 2.86
CA ASP A 16 10.16 -2.39 3.91
C ASP A 16 10.87 -2.36 5.28
N GLY A 17 12.18 -2.59 5.33
CA GLY A 17 12.94 -2.69 6.59
C GLY A 17 12.77 -1.47 7.50
N VAL A 18 12.87 -0.25 6.94
CA VAL A 18 12.63 0.99 7.68
C VAL A 18 11.21 1.06 8.25
N TRP A 19 10.22 0.60 7.50
CA TRP A 19 8.84 0.56 7.97
C TRP A 19 8.69 -0.41 9.14
N ARG A 20 9.23 -1.63 9.03
CA ARG A 20 9.22 -2.62 10.12
C ARG A 20 9.89 -2.11 11.39
N ASP A 21 11.04 -1.44 11.25
CA ASP A 21 11.78 -0.84 12.38
C ASP A 21 10.98 0.28 13.06
N LEU A 22 10.30 1.13 12.27
CA LEU A 22 9.41 2.17 12.81
C LEU A 22 8.20 1.58 13.52
N GLN A 23 7.60 0.51 12.96
CA GLN A 23 6.49 -0.22 13.58
C GLN A 23 6.91 -0.87 14.91
N ALA A 24 8.10 -1.46 14.97
CA ALA A 24 8.63 -2.06 16.21
C ALA A 24 8.81 -1.03 17.33
N ARG A 25 8.98 0.25 16.98
CA ARG A 25 9.15 1.38 17.90
C ARG A 25 7.88 2.24 18.04
N GLN A 26 6.71 1.70 17.72
CA GLN A 26 5.45 2.45 17.73
C GLN A 26 5.15 3.13 19.08
N ALA A 27 5.59 2.54 20.20
CA ALA A 27 5.42 3.12 21.53
C ALA A 27 6.14 4.48 21.71
N GLU A 28 7.19 4.77 20.93
CA GLU A 28 7.99 5.99 21.02
C GLU A 28 7.43 7.14 20.16
N TRP A 29 6.44 6.88 19.31
CA TRP A 29 5.97 7.83 18.31
C TRP A 29 5.38 9.11 18.90
N ALA A 30 4.60 8.99 19.98
CA ALA A 30 3.96 10.13 20.63
C ALA A 30 5.00 11.12 21.16
N ASP A 31 6.05 10.61 21.82
CA ASP A 31 7.16 11.41 22.36
C ASP A 31 7.97 12.08 21.22
N ALA A 32 8.04 11.43 20.06
CA ALA A 32 8.69 11.96 18.86
C ALA A 32 7.80 12.89 18.01
N GLY A 33 6.52 13.09 18.38
CA GLY A 33 5.57 13.90 17.61
C GLY A 33 5.05 13.26 16.32
N ILE A 34 5.22 11.95 16.14
CA ILE A 34 4.77 11.19 14.97
C ILE A 34 3.31 10.76 15.19
N ARG A 35 2.40 11.18 14.30
CA ARG A 35 0.97 10.81 14.38
C ARG A 35 0.66 9.44 13.77
N SER A 36 1.27 9.13 12.64
CA SER A 36 1.08 7.86 11.93
C SER A 36 2.24 7.59 10.99
N VAL A 37 2.46 6.31 10.70
CA VAL A 37 3.40 5.83 9.68
C VAL A 37 2.62 4.92 8.73
N ARG A 38 2.79 5.13 7.42
CA ARG A 38 2.19 4.31 6.36
C ARG A 38 3.27 3.91 5.36
N ILE A 39 3.12 2.72 4.78
CA ILE A 39 3.92 2.23 3.66
C ILE A 39 3.08 2.31 2.39
N ILE A 40 3.70 2.59 1.24
CA ILE A 40 3.01 2.71 -0.06
C ILE A 40 3.85 2.13 -1.18
N GLY A 41 3.20 1.75 -2.29
CA GLY A 41 3.85 1.35 -3.52
C GLY A 41 4.56 0.00 -3.41
N ASP A 42 5.67 -0.17 -4.14
CA ASP A 42 6.37 -1.46 -4.19
C ASP A 42 6.97 -1.92 -2.85
N ALA A 43 7.17 -0.99 -1.90
CA ALA A 43 7.57 -1.31 -0.54
C ALA A 43 6.42 -1.96 0.26
N GLU A 44 5.17 -1.68 -0.09
CA GLU A 44 4.00 -2.35 0.50
C GLU A 44 3.68 -3.66 -0.24
N ALA A 45 3.66 -3.62 -1.57
CA ALA A 45 3.45 -4.78 -2.43
C ALA A 45 3.97 -4.48 -3.86
N PRO A 46 4.97 -5.23 -4.38
CA PRO A 46 5.50 -5.00 -5.71
C PRO A 46 4.44 -5.13 -6.83
N GLY A 47 4.28 -4.08 -7.64
CA GLY A 47 3.32 -4.02 -8.73
C GLY A 47 3.79 -3.19 -9.93
N PRO A 48 2.95 -3.01 -10.97
CA PRO A 48 3.24 -2.11 -12.07
C PRO A 48 3.40 -0.66 -11.60
N ILE A 49 4.10 0.18 -12.36
CA ILE A 49 4.34 1.60 -12.02
C ILE A 49 3.04 2.36 -11.72
N ALA A 50 1.95 2.06 -12.44
CA ALA A 50 0.65 2.67 -12.20
C ALA A 50 0.14 2.48 -10.76
N TRP A 51 0.46 1.36 -10.11
CA TRP A 51 0.05 1.07 -8.75
C TRP A 51 0.84 1.87 -7.73
N ALA A 52 2.15 2.03 -7.93
CA ALA A 52 2.97 2.91 -7.09
C ALA A 52 2.52 4.38 -7.20
N VAL A 53 2.22 4.86 -8.42
CA VAL A 53 1.68 6.21 -8.64
C VAL A 53 0.32 6.38 -7.95
N TYR A 54 -0.57 5.40 -8.13
CA TYR A 54 -1.88 5.42 -7.47
C TYR A 54 -1.76 5.42 -5.95
N ALA A 55 -0.91 4.57 -5.36
CA ALA A 55 -0.71 4.49 -3.91
C ALA A 55 -0.20 5.82 -3.33
N GLY A 56 0.76 6.47 -4.01
CA GLY A 56 1.23 7.81 -3.62
C GLY A 56 0.14 8.87 -3.73
N HIS A 57 -0.65 8.86 -4.81
CA HIS A 57 -1.77 9.80 -4.98
C HIS A 57 -2.84 9.59 -3.89
N ARG A 58 -3.20 8.34 -3.62
CA ARG A 58 -4.18 7.97 -2.60
C ARG A 58 -3.74 8.42 -1.21
N TYR A 59 -2.50 8.11 -0.82
CA TYR A 59 -1.96 8.53 0.48
C TYR A 59 -2.03 10.05 0.67
N ALA A 60 -1.66 10.82 -0.36
CA ALA A 60 -1.73 12.28 -0.30
C ALA A 60 -3.17 12.81 -0.18
N ARG A 61 -4.15 12.13 -0.81
CA ARG A 61 -5.58 12.52 -0.76
C ARG A 61 -6.23 12.19 0.57
N GLU A 62 -5.86 11.05 1.15
CA GLU A 62 -6.44 10.53 2.39
C GLU A 62 -5.73 11.04 3.65
N LEU A 63 -4.64 11.81 3.50
CA LEU A 63 -3.94 12.41 4.64
C LEU A 63 -4.88 13.40 5.36
N ASP A 64 -4.95 13.25 6.68
CA ASP A 64 -5.84 14.01 7.57
C ASP A 64 -7.36 13.80 7.31
N GLU A 65 -7.76 12.85 6.46
CA GLU A 65 -9.17 12.43 6.40
C GLU A 65 -9.58 11.71 7.69
N PRO A 66 -10.85 11.81 8.11
CA PRO A 66 -11.36 11.07 9.26
C PRO A 66 -11.33 9.56 8.99
N ASP A 67 -11.26 8.78 10.07
CA ASP A 67 -11.40 7.33 9.98
C ASP A 67 -12.76 6.96 9.40
N ARG A 68 -12.74 6.14 8.35
CA ARG A 68 -13.92 5.69 7.61
C ARG A 68 -14.48 4.38 8.16
N GLY A 69 -13.77 3.69 9.06
CA GLY A 69 -14.13 2.36 9.53
C GLY A 69 -14.37 1.40 8.35
N ASP A 70 -15.51 0.71 8.36
CA ASP A 70 -15.88 -0.26 7.31
C ASP A 70 -16.55 0.37 6.07
N ALA A 71 -16.66 1.70 5.99
CA ALA A 71 -17.27 2.37 4.85
C ALA A 71 -16.38 2.30 3.60
N LEU A 72 -17.00 2.11 2.42
CA LEU A 72 -16.27 2.05 1.15
C LEU A 72 -15.54 3.36 0.85
N PRO A 73 -14.27 3.33 0.39
CA PRO A 73 -13.53 4.53 0.02
C PRO A 73 -13.92 5.09 -1.35
N PHE A 74 -14.86 4.46 -2.05
CA PHE A 74 -15.32 4.85 -3.38
C PHE A 74 -16.83 4.60 -3.55
N ARG A 75 -17.45 5.37 -4.45
CA ARG A 75 -18.84 5.12 -4.88
C ARG A 75 -18.86 3.94 -5.85
N ARG A 76 -19.86 3.07 -5.72
CA ARG A 76 -20.07 1.93 -6.61
C ARG A 76 -21.47 1.97 -7.22
N GLU A 77 -21.58 1.48 -8.43
CA GLU A 77 -22.85 1.28 -9.10
C GLU A 77 -23.30 -0.17 -8.87
N LEU A 78 -24.59 -0.35 -8.55
CA LEU A 78 -25.19 -1.66 -8.36
C LEU A 78 -26.31 -1.85 -9.39
N ALA A 79 -26.43 -3.05 -9.92
CA ALA A 79 -27.51 -3.38 -10.86
C ALA A 79 -28.87 -3.18 -10.18
N ALA A 80 -29.83 -2.62 -10.93
CA ALA A 80 -31.21 -2.58 -10.49
C ALA A 80 -31.79 -4.01 -10.46
N LEU A 81 -32.64 -4.27 -9.48
CA LEU A 81 -33.41 -5.52 -9.44
C LEU A 81 -34.42 -5.52 -10.59
N ALA A 82 -34.58 -6.67 -11.25
CA ALA A 82 -35.63 -6.84 -12.24
C ALA A 82 -37.02 -6.80 -11.55
N PRO A 83 -38.06 -6.26 -12.21
CA PRO A 83 -39.43 -6.43 -11.73
C PRO A 83 -39.82 -7.91 -11.70
N GLU A 84 -40.72 -8.29 -10.78
CA GLU A 84 -41.31 -9.65 -10.70
C GLU A 84 -42.00 -10.07 -12.00
#